data_AF-A0A2P5BC92-F1
#
_entry.id   AF-A0A2P5BC92-F1
#
_cell.length_a   1.000
_cell.length_b   1.000
_cell.length_c   1.000
_cell.angle_alpha   90.00
_cell.angle_beta   90.00
_cell.angle_gamma   90.00
#
_symmetry.space_group_name_H-M   'P 1'
#
loop_
_entity.id
_entity.type
_entity.pdbx_description
1 polymer ?
#
loop_
_entity_poly.entity_id
_entity_poly.type
_entity_poly.pdbx_seq_one_letter_code
_entity_poly.pdbx_strand_id
1 'polypeptide(L)'
;MKSTGTVLMFLVLVILCISITYATSARLADNVFTKFLNSDENDDVPETTSQVQQLGDISIANDFVSTYMGSRERLIHQTRDYHSSSSSRLSNFKDQVPCAERELEYFHNRRSRPDSPNYIQYKKELDERLAKRKLEDDNFAGIRKLLFKDESGSKVKNVVNEVQRYNCFKSFMDIYWKNCGSISEYGMRFAKEFDKMCDVGVTDDEFMAAST
;
A
#
# COMPACT_ATOMS: atom_id res chain seq x y z
N MET A 1 -23.59 -35.91 -37.17
CA MET A 1 -23.83 -35.35 -35.81
C MET A 1 -22.62 -35.66 -34.92
N LYS A 2 -21.62 -34.79 -34.84
CA LYS A 2 -20.46 -34.94 -33.92
C LYS A 2 -19.75 -33.61 -33.56
N SER A 3 -20.33 -32.46 -33.94
CA SER A 3 -19.63 -31.17 -33.88
C SER A 3 -20.03 -30.28 -32.69
N THR A 4 -21.14 -30.58 -32.01
CA THR A 4 -21.63 -29.74 -30.89
C THR A 4 -20.91 -30.03 -29.57
N GLY A 5 -20.44 -31.26 -29.35
CA GLY A 5 -19.71 -31.63 -28.13
C GLY A 5 -18.33 -30.98 -28.02
N THR A 6 -17.61 -30.83 -29.14
CA THR A 6 -16.26 -30.27 -29.14
C THR A 6 -16.27 -28.76 -28.85
N VAL A 7 -17.23 -28.04 -29.42
CA VAL A 7 -17.37 -26.58 -29.20
C VAL A 7 -17.71 -26.28 -27.74
N LEU A 8 -18.59 -27.07 -27.13
CA LEU A 8 -18.94 -26.92 -25.71
C LEU A 8 -17.73 -27.22 -24.80
N MET A 9 -16.91 -28.21 -25.15
CA MET A 9 -15.73 -28.55 -24.35
C MET A 9 -14.65 -27.45 -24.40
N PHE A 10 -14.42 -26.86 -25.58
CA PHE A 10 -13.50 -25.72 -25.72
C PHE A 10 -13.98 -24.50 -24.93
N LEU A 11 -15.29 -24.21 -24.93
CA LEU A 11 -15.86 -23.08 -24.21
C LEU A 11 -15.68 -23.23 -22.69
N VAL A 12 -15.90 -24.45 -22.17
CA VAL A 12 -15.70 -24.77 -20.75
C VAL A 12 -14.23 -24.65 -20.34
N LEU A 13 -13.29 -25.10 -21.18
CA LEU A 13 -11.84 -24.97 -20.94
C LEU A 13 -11.37 -23.51 -20.92
N VAL A 14 -11.89 -22.68 -21.82
CA VAL A 14 -11.57 -21.24 -21.87
C VAL A 14 -12.10 -20.52 -20.62
N ILE A 15 -13.34 -20.82 -20.21
CA ILE A 15 -13.93 -20.24 -18.99
C ILE A 15 -13.11 -20.66 -17.76
N LEU A 16 -12.76 -21.94 -17.63
CA LEU A 16 -11.92 -22.43 -16.53
C LEU A 16 -10.55 -21.76 -16.51
N CYS A 17 -9.89 -21.59 -17.65
CA CYS A 17 -8.60 -20.90 -17.73
C CYS A 17 -8.70 -19.44 -17.29
N ILE A 18 -9.73 -18.72 -17.74
CA ILE A 18 -9.96 -17.33 -17.34
C ILE A 18 -10.24 -17.25 -15.84
N SER A 19 -11.09 -18.11 -15.30
CA SER A 19 -11.40 -18.16 -13.86
C SER A 19 -10.19 -18.50 -13.00
N ILE A 20 -9.36 -19.47 -13.40
CA ILE A 20 -8.14 -19.84 -12.68
C ILE A 20 -7.14 -18.67 -12.70
N THR A 21 -6.94 -18.04 -13.85
CA THR A 21 -6.02 -16.90 -14.00
C THR A 21 -6.46 -15.73 -13.10
N TYR A 22 -7.75 -15.40 -13.10
CA TYR A 22 -8.31 -14.34 -12.29
C TYR A 22 -8.25 -14.65 -10.78
N ALA A 23 -8.50 -15.90 -10.39
CA ALA A 23 -8.39 -16.33 -9.01
C ALA A 23 -6.93 -16.31 -8.51
N THR A 24 -5.97 -16.68 -9.36
CA THR A 24 -4.55 -16.58 -9.02
C THR A 24 -4.07 -15.14 -8.95
N SER A 25 -4.51 -14.24 -9.85
CA SER A 25 -4.14 -12.82 -9.80
C SER A 25 -4.75 -12.11 -8.61
N ALA A 26 -6.00 -12.44 -8.24
CA ALA A 26 -6.65 -11.93 -7.04
C ALA A 26 -5.90 -12.40 -5.78
N ARG A 27 -5.64 -13.70 -5.65
CA ARG A 27 -4.85 -14.23 -4.52
C ARG A 27 -3.42 -13.66 -4.44
N LEU A 28 -2.79 -13.39 -5.58
CA LEU A 28 -1.46 -12.78 -5.61
C LEU A 28 -1.52 -11.31 -5.15
N ALA A 29 -2.51 -10.55 -5.62
CA ALA A 29 -2.74 -9.17 -5.21
C ALA A 29 -3.10 -9.07 -3.71
N ASP A 30 -3.93 -9.99 -3.22
CA ASP A 30 -4.35 -10.07 -1.83
C ASP A 30 -3.16 -10.40 -0.92
N ASN A 31 -2.34 -11.41 -1.26
CA ASN A 31 -1.13 -11.74 -0.51
C ASN A 31 -0.10 -10.60 -0.49
N VAL A 32 0.03 -9.87 -1.60
CA VAL A 32 0.91 -8.71 -1.71
C VAL A 32 0.38 -7.57 -0.84
N PHE A 33 -0.92 -7.26 -0.91
CA PHE A 33 -1.56 -6.20 -0.14
C PHE A 33 -1.56 -6.48 1.37
N THR A 34 -1.90 -7.71 1.79
CA THR A 34 -1.85 -8.12 3.20
C THR A 34 -0.43 -8.06 3.75
N LYS A 35 0.61 -8.37 2.96
CA LYS A 35 1.99 -8.25 3.42
C LYS A 35 2.48 -6.81 3.47
N PHE A 36 2.05 -5.95 2.54
CA PHE A 36 2.26 -4.49 2.64
C PHE A 36 1.70 -3.93 3.95
N LEU A 37 0.55 -4.42 4.40
CA LEU A 37 -0.05 -3.98 5.67
C LEU A 37 0.66 -4.56 6.91
N ASN A 38 1.29 -5.74 6.79
CA ASN A 38 2.02 -6.37 7.90
C ASN A 38 3.50 -5.97 8.03
N SER A 39 4.06 -5.21 7.07
CA SER A 39 5.46 -4.78 7.15
C SER A 39 5.57 -3.48 7.93
N ASP A 40 6.13 -3.56 9.13
CA ASP A 40 6.64 -2.49 9.99
C ASP A 40 5.73 -2.11 11.17
N GLU A 41 6.02 -2.75 12.30
CA GLU A 41 5.74 -2.34 13.68
C GLU A 41 7.11 -2.09 14.33
N ASN A 42 7.56 -0.84 14.29
CA ASN A 42 8.62 -0.29 15.16
C ASN A 42 8.74 1.21 14.85
N ASP A 43 8.09 2.04 15.67
CA ASP A 43 8.17 3.50 15.59
C ASP A 43 9.52 4.09 16.05
N ASP A 44 10.54 3.26 16.32
CA ASP A 44 11.79 3.69 16.97
C ASP A 44 13.08 3.03 16.41
N VAL A 45 13.08 2.62 15.13
CA VAL A 45 14.29 2.05 14.49
C VAL A 45 14.90 3.06 13.50
N PRO A 46 16.20 3.39 13.62
CA PRO A 46 16.87 4.32 12.73
C PRO A 46 16.92 3.76 11.29
N GLU A 47 16.61 4.65 10.36
CA GLU A 47 16.43 4.41 8.92
C GLU A 47 17.46 3.47 8.30
N THR A 48 16.99 2.27 7.95
CA THR A 48 17.44 1.55 6.77
C THR A 48 16.24 1.34 5.84
N THR A 49 15.76 2.46 5.29
CA THR A 49 15.05 2.67 3.99
C THR A 49 14.15 1.56 3.41
N SER A 50 13.43 0.78 4.22
CA SER A 50 12.54 -0.36 3.90
C SER A 50 13.22 -1.75 3.84
N GLN A 51 12.50 -2.76 4.35
CA GLN A 51 12.90 -4.15 4.26
C GLN A 51 12.37 -4.78 2.97
N VAL A 52 13.26 -5.14 2.05
CA VAL A 52 12.88 -5.87 0.83
C VAL A 52 12.45 -7.30 1.19
N GLN A 53 11.28 -7.71 0.71
CA GLN A 53 10.72 -9.03 0.97
C GLN A 53 10.49 -9.82 -0.32
N GLN A 54 10.70 -11.13 -0.26
CA GLN A 54 10.36 -12.06 -1.33
C GLN A 54 9.05 -12.79 -1.01
N LEU A 55 8.29 -13.11 -2.05
CA LEU A 55 6.96 -13.73 -1.96
C LEU A 55 6.74 -14.72 -3.10
N GLY A 56 5.84 -15.67 -2.88
CA GLY A 56 5.45 -16.67 -3.87
C GLY A 56 6.45 -17.82 -3.97
N ASP A 57 6.56 -18.39 -5.17
CA ASP A 57 7.51 -19.45 -5.45
C ASP A 57 8.93 -18.86 -5.58
N ILE A 58 9.73 -19.06 -4.54
CA ILE A 58 11.09 -18.53 -4.44
C ILE A 58 12.01 -19.20 -5.48
N SER A 59 11.66 -20.37 -6.02
CA SER A 59 12.49 -21.05 -7.02
C SER A 59 12.66 -20.23 -8.31
N ILE A 60 11.69 -19.37 -8.61
CA ILE A 60 11.68 -18.40 -9.72
C ILE A 60 12.87 -17.43 -9.62
N ALA A 61 13.35 -17.13 -8.42
CA ALA A 61 14.49 -16.25 -8.22
C ALA A 61 15.81 -16.79 -8.82
N ASN A 62 15.86 -18.09 -9.18
CA ASN A 62 17.01 -18.70 -9.85
C ASN A 62 17.01 -18.50 -11.37
N ASP A 63 15.89 -18.06 -11.95
CA ASP A 63 15.81 -17.80 -13.38
C ASP A 63 16.62 -16.56 -13.77
N PHE A 64 17.07 -16.51 -15.02
CA PHE A 64 17.68 -15.30 -15.56
C PHE A 64 16.66 -14.16 -15.61
N VAL A 65 17.06 -12.95 -15.19
CA VAL A 65 16.23 -11.74 -15.26
C VAL A 65 15.72 -11.47 -16.70
N SER A 66 16.50 -11.86 -17.71
CA SER A 66 16.12 -11.74 -19.12
C SER A 66 14.91 -12.57 -19.52
N THR A 67 14.59 -13.64 -18.78
CA THR A 67 13.34 -14.40 -18.94
C THR A 67 12.12 -13.52 -18.71
N TYR A 68 12.21 -12.53 -17.82
CA TYR A 68 11.11 -11.64 -17.43
C TYR A 68 11.19 -10.25 -18.08
N MET A 69 12.40 -9.71 -18.27
CA MET A 69 12.62 -8.33 -18.76
C MET A 69 13.13 -8.28 -20.21
N GLY A 70 13.34 -9.43 -20.84
CA GLY A 70 13.97 -9.55 -22.16
C GLY A 70 15.49 -9.38 -22.12
N SER A 71 16.15 -9.74 -23.22
CA SER A 71 17.61 -9.55 -23.38
C SER A 71 17.90 -8.29 -24.17
N ARG A 72 18.78 -7.42 -23.67
CA ARG A 72 19.32 -6.28 -24.44
C ARG A 72 20.59 -6.72 -25.17
N GLU A 73 20.56 -6.77 -26.50
CA GLU A 73 21.67 -7.19 -27.37
C GLU A 73 22.95 -6.35 -27.25
N ARG A 74 22.93 -5.18 -26.58
CA ARG A 74 24.09 -4.28 -26.44
C ARG A 74 24.97 -4.49 -25.20
N LEU A 75 24.74 -5.53 -24.39
CA LEU A 75 25.46 -5.74 -23.11
C LEU A 75 26.38 -6.97 -23.10
N ILE A 76 26.82 -7.44 -24.28
CA ILE A 76 27.69 -8.63 -24.44
C ILE A 76 29.06 -8.47 -23.75
N HIS A 77 29.46 -7.26 -23.34
CA HIS A 77 30.73 -7.00 -22.64
C HIS A 77 30.59 -6.59 -21.16
N GLN A 78 29.41 -6.69 -20.54
CA GLN A 78 29.25 -6.49 -19.09
C GLN A 78 28.77 -7.77 -18.41
N THR A 79 29.52 -8.87 -18.56
CA THR A 79 29.60 -9.86 -17.49
C THR A 79 30.38 -9.25 -16.34
N ARG A 80 29.69 -8.42 -15.54
CA ARG A 80 30.26 -7.99 -14.26
C ARG A 80 30.03 -9.15 -13.29
N ASP A 81 31.08 -9.92 -13.07
CA ASP A 81 31.17 -10.84 -11.93
C ASP A 81 30.79 -10.06 -10.67
N TYR A 82 29.62 -10.34 -10.11
CA TYR A 82 29.08 -9.67 -8.93
C TYR A 82 29.87 -10.01 -7.65
N HIS A 83 30.95 -10.78 -7.76
CA HIS A 83 31.78 -11.24 -6.65
C HIS A 83 33.06 -10.43 -6.39
N SER A 84 33.38 -9.39 -7.17
CA SER A 84 34.55 -8.53 -6.87
C SER A 84 34.37 -7.11 -7.36
N SER A 85 33.49 -6.37 -6.69
CA SER A 85 33.55 -4.91 -6.63
C SER A 85 32.75 -4.45 -5.42
N SER A 86 33.41 -4.41 -4.26
CA SER A 86 33.00 -3.63 -3.08
C SER A 86 33.12 -2.12 -3.37
N SER A 87 32.46 -1.68 -4.43
CA SER A 87 32.12 -0.32 -4.70
C SER A 87 30.67 -0.36 -5.14
N SER A 88 29.80 -0.67 -4.18
CA SER A 88 28.50 -0.02 -4.17
C SER A 88 28.81 1.46 -4.43
N ARG A 89 28.36 1.97 -5.58
CA ARG A 89 28.14 3.41 -5.65
C ARG A 89 27.20 3.65 -4.48
N LEU A 90 27.73 4.15 -3.37
CA LEU A 90 26.91 4.71 -2.32
C LEU A 90 26.16 5.82 -3.04
N SER A 91 24.98 5.51 -3.54
CA SER A 91 23.96 6.52 -3.76
C SER A 91 23.91 7.25 -2.44
N ASN A 92 24.28 8.54 -2.45
CA ASN A 92 24.19 9.34 -1.25
C ASN A 92 22.73 9.25 -0.81
N PHE A 93 22.45 8.45 0.22
CA PHE A 93 21.11 8.24 0.77
C PHE A 93 20.53 9.53 1.38
N LYS A 94 21.29 10.63 1.36
CA LYS A 94 20.92 11.96 1.84
C LYS A 94 19.67 12.54 1.20
N ASP A 95 19.27 12.06 0.01
CA ASP A 95 18.12 12.59 -0.73
C ASP A 95 16.90 11.63 -0.67
N GLN A 96 16.89 10.65 0.23
CA GLN A 96 15.72 9.76 0.38
C GLN A 96 14.70 10.38 1.33
N VAL A 97 13.48 10.52 0.84
CA VAL A 97 12.32 10.98 1.62
C VAL A 97 11.23 9.91 1.55
N PRO A 98 10.58 9.57 2.68
CA PRO A 98 9.47 8.63 2.71
C PRO A 98 8.40 9.02 1.68
N CYS A 99 7.77 8.04 1.02
CA CYS A 99 6.77 8.33 -0.03
C CYS A 99 5.64 9.24 0.48
N ALA A 100 5.16 9.02 1.72
CA ALA A 100 4.14 9.85 2.35
C ALA A 100 4.59 11.30 2.65
N GLU A 101 5.90 11.56 2.67
CA GLU A 101 6.48 12.88 2.92
C GLU A 101 6.89 13.61 1.63
N ARG A 102 7.03 12.89 0.52
CA ARG A 102 7.47 13.44 -0.77
C ARG A 102 6.65 14.64 -1.23
N GLU A 103 5.31 14.58 -1.13
CA GLU A 103 4.47 15.71 -1.52
C GLU A 103 4.76 16.94 -0.67
N LEU A 104 4.82 16.77 0.66
CA LEU A 104 5.07 17.86 1.59
C LEU A 104 6.46 18.45 1.41
N GLU A 105 7.47 17.61 1.18
CA GLU A 105 8.84 18.03 0.85
C GLU A 105 8.87 18.88 -0.43
N TYR A 106 8.16 18.46 -1.48
CA TYR A 106 8.05 19.24 -2.71
C TYR A 106 7.48 20.66 -2.44
N PHE A 107 6.41 20.77 -1.66
CA PHE A 107 5.83 22.08 -1.31
C PHE A 107 6.72 22.92 -0.39
N HIS A 108 7.45 22.28 0.53
CA HIS A 108 8.46 22.96 1.35
C HIS A 108 9.60 23.52 0.50
N ASN A 109 10.15 22.73 -0.42
CA ASN A 109 11.25 23.14 -1.29
C ASN A 109 10.81 24.18 -2.33
N ARG A 110 9.54 24.13 -2.75
CA ARG A 110 8.93 25.14 -3.63
C ARG A 110 8.63 26.46 -2.92
N ARG A 111 8.70 26.52 -1.60
CA ARG A 111 8.46 27.76 -0.84
C ARG A 111 9.41 28.85 -1.34
N SER A 112 8.84 29.84 -2.02
CA SER A 112 9.62 30.99 -2.47
C SER A 112 10.13 31.80 -1.27
N ARG A 113 11.19 32.57 -1.50
CA ARG A 113 11.58 33.62 -0.56
C ARG A 113 10.43 34.63 -0.38
N PRO A 114 10.31 35.26 0.80
CA PRO A 114 9.21 36.19 1.11
C PRO A 114 9.02 37.35 0.11
N ASP A 115 10.07 37.72 -0.59
CA ASP A 115 10.14 38.79 -1.61
C ASP A 115 9.71 38.34 -3.02
N SER A 116 9.47 37.04 -3.23
CA SER A 116 9.00 36.52 -4.52
C SER A 116 7.54 36.89 -4.79
N PRO A 117 7.18 37.26 -6.03
CA PRO A 117 5.78 37.50 -6.43
C PRO A 117 4.82 36.33 -6.11
N ASN A 118 5.33 35.09 -6.11
CA ASN A 118 4.53 33.88 -5.89
C ASN A 118 4.52 33.42 -4.42
N TYR A 119 5.18 34.14 -3.50
CA TYR A 119 5.34 33.72 -2.10
C TYR A 119 4.00 33.45 -1.42
N ILE A 120 3.04 34.37 -1.55
CA ILE A 120 1.73 34.25 -0.90
C ILE A 120 0.98 33.01 -1.41
N GLN A 121 1.05 32.74 -2.72
CA GLN A 121 0.42 31.56 -3.31
C GLN A 121 1.07 30.26 -2.81
N TYR A 122 2.39 30.16 -2.87
CA TYR A 122 3.09 28.93 -2.43
C TYR A 122 2.96 28.68 -0.93
N LYS A 123 2.96 29.75 -0.13
CA LYS A 123 2.68 29.65 1.30
C LYS A 123 1.26 29.12 1.54
N LYS A 124 0.25 29.67 0.83
CA LYS A 124 -1.13 29.20 0.94
C LYS A 124 -1.25 27.73 0.54
N GLU A 125 -0.64 27.31 -0.57
CA GLU A 125 -0.63 25.92 -1.00
C GLU A 125 -0.05 25.01 0.08
N LEU A 126 1.11 25.35 0.64
CA LEU A 126 1.73 24.58 1.74
C LEU A 126 0.85 24.52 2.99
N ASP A 127 0.29 25.65 3.42
CA ASP A 127 -0.58 25.74 4.59
C ASP A 127 -1.85 24.87 4.41
N GLU A 128 -2.41 24.80 3.20
CA GLU A 128 -3.54 23.92 2.87
C GLU A 128 -3.18 22.42 2.96
N ARG A 129 -1.98 22.00 2.52
CA ARG A 129 -1.53 20.60 2.66
C ARG A 129 -1.35 20.22 4.12
N LEU A 130 -0.73 21.11 4.90
CA LEU A 130 -0.53 20.89 6.33
C LEU A 130 -1.87 20.79 7.06
N ALA A 131 -2.82 21.67 6.75
CA ALA A 131 -4.16 21.62 7.30
C ALA A 131 -4.89 20.32 6.93
N LYS A 132 -4.77 19.85 5.68
CA LYS A 132 -5.35 18.56 5.25
C LYS A 132 -4.75 17.38 6.02
N ARG A 133 -3.42 17.31 6.15
CA ARG A 133 -2.75 16.24 6.91
C ARG A 133 -3.20 16.24 8.38
N LYS A 134 -3.27 17.43 8.99
CA LYS A 134 -3.76 17.58 10.36
C LYS A 134 -5.20 17.10 10.51
N LEU A 135 -6.08 17.43 9.56
CA LEU A 135 -7.47 16.97 9.58
C LEU A 135 -7.56 15.44 9.50
N GLU A 136 -6.77 14.80 8.61
CA GLU A 136 -6.73 13.34 8.51
C GLU A 136 -6.24 12.68 9.80
N ASP A 137 -5.21 13.26 10.45
CA ASP A 137 -4.70 12.82 11.75
C ASP A 137 -5.73 12.95 12.86
N ASP A 138 -6.36 14.12 12.97
CA ASP A 138 -7.35 14.41 13.99
C ASP A 138 -8.59 13.51 13.83
N ASN A 139 -9.04 13.29 12.58
CA ASN A 139 -10.14 12.37 12.27
C ASN A 139 -9.80 10.94 12.71
N PHE A 140 -8.62 10.44 12.32
CA PHE A 140 -8.23 9.07 12.63
C PHE A 140 -8.04 8.86 14.14
N ALA A 141 -7.40 9.82 14.82
CA ALA A 141 -7.25 9.80 16.27
C ALA A 141 -8.61 9.81 17.00
N GLY A 142 -9.57 10.59 16.50
CA GLY A 142 -10.94 10.63 16.98
C GLY A 142 -11.65 9.28 16.85
N ILE A 143 -11.61 8.69 15.66
CA ILE A 143 -12.18 7.36 15.37
C ILE A 143 -11.57 6.32 16.31
N ARG A 144 -10.24 6.25 16.41
CA ARG A 144 -9.53 5.29 17.27
C ARG A 144 -9.97 5.44 18.72
N LYS A 145 -10.06 6.66 19.23
CA LYS A 145 -10.48 6.95 20.60
C LYS A 145 -11.92 6.50 20.87
N LEU A 146 -12.82 6.70 19.91
CA LEU A 146 -14.23 6.31 20.05
C LEU A 146 -14.41 4.79 20.02
N LEU A 147 -13.66 4.09 19.15
CA LEU A 147 -13.74 2.65 18.98
C LEU A 147 -13.06 1.83 20.09
N PHE A 148 -11.98 2.37 20.67
CA PHE A 148 -11.09 1.64 21.59
C PHE A 148 -10.96 2.31 22.95
N LYS A 149 -12.03 2.94 23.46
CA LYS A 149 -12.09 3.64 24.78
C LYS A 149 -11.19 2.98 25.84
N ASP A 150 -10.01 3.56 26.03
CA ASP A 150 -8.86 3.06 26.81
C ASP A 150 -8.40 1.62 26.46
N GLU A 151 -7.08 1.39 26.43
CA GLU A 151 -6.37 0.18 25.93
C GLU A 151 -6.83 -1.18 26.53
N SER A 152 -7.77 -1.17 27.47
CA SER A 152 -8.29 -2.34 28.20
C SER A 152 -9.59 -2.94 27.64
N GLY A 153 -10.22 -2.31 26.65
CA GLY A 153 -11.41 -2.85 25.98
C GLY A 153 -11.07 -4.02 25.07
N SER A 154 -10.86 -5.21 25.63
CA SER A 154 -10.64 -6.47 24.92
C SER A 154 -11.81 -6.79 23.96
N LYS A 155 -11.81 -6.19 22.76
CA LYS A 155 -12.57 -6.71 21.64
C LYS A 155 -11.94 -8.05 21.26
N VAL A 156 -12.72 -9.11 21.41
CA VAL A 156 -12.32 -10.49 21.13
C VAL A 156 -11.75 -10.54 19.72
N LYS A 157 -10.56 -11.14 19.54
CA LYS A 157 -10.03 -11.47 18.22
C LYS A 157 -11.03 -12.37 17.52
N ASN A 158 -11.92 -11.79 16.72
CA ASN A 158 -12.71 -12.57 15.80
C ASN A 158 -11.76 -13.03 14.71
N VAL A 159 -11.64 -14.35 14.53
CA VAL A 159 -10.87 -14.89 13.41
C VAL A 159 -11.68 -14.64 12.15
N VAL A 160 -11.52 -13.44 11.60
CA VAL A 160 -12.11 -13.02 10.34
C VAL A 160 -11.34 -13.72 9.24
N ASN A 161 -12.01 -14.49 8.38
CA ASN A 161 -11.34 -15.09 7.23
C ASN A 161 -10.94 -14.00 6.22
N GLU A 162 -9.99 -14.30 5.32
CA GLU A 162 -9.40 -13.28 4.40
C GLU A 162 -10.47 -12.51 3.61
N VAL A 163 -11.52 -13.20 3.14
CA VAL A 163 -12.62 -12.59 2.38
C VAL A 163 -13.40 -11.59 3.23
N GLN A 164 -13.70 -11.95 4.48
CA GLN A 164 -14.39 -11.05 5.40
C GLN A 164 -13.51 -9.86 5.80
N ARG A 165 -12.20 -10.06 5.95
CA ARG A 165 -11.24 -8.97 6.26
C ARG A 165 -11.19 -7.96 5.12
N TYR A 166 -11.07 -8.44 3.88
CA TYR A 166 -11.13 -7.59 2.70
C TYR A 166 -12.44 -6.80 2.60
N ASN A 167 -13.58 -7.45 2.84
CA ASN A 167 -14.88 -6.78 2.81
C ASN A 167 -15.02 -5.72 3.91
N CYS A 168 -14.56 -6.01 5.13
CA CYS A 168 -14.52 -5.07 6.24
C CYS A 168 -13.65 -3.85 5.90
N PHE A 169 -12.42 -4.07 5.42
CA PHE A 169 -11.50 -2.99 5.05
C PHE A 169 -12.13 -2.08 3.99
N LYS A 170 -12.73 -2.67 2.95
CA LYS A 170 -13.42 -1.93 1.90
C LYS A 170 -14.59 -1.11 2.45
N SER A 171 -15.40 -1.70 3.33
CA SER A 171 -16.53 -1.00 3.95
C SER A 171 -16.06 0.20 4.78
N PHE A 172 -15.02 0.03 5.60
CA PHE A 172 -14.47 1.14 6.39
C PHE A 172 -13.90 2.26 5.53
N MET A 173 -13.21 1.92 4.44
CA MET A 173 -12.75 2.93 3.48
C MET A 173 -13.91 3.71 2.85
N ASP A 174 -15.01 3.03 2.48
CA ASP A 174 -16.21 3.67 1.95
C ASP A 174 -16.92 4.56 3.00
N ILE A 175 -16.98 4.12 4.26
CA ILE A 175 -17.55 4.89 5.37
C ILE A 175 -16.70 6.12 5.68
N TYR A 176 -15.38 5.96 5.78
CA TYR A 176 -14.46 7.08 5.99
C TYR A 176 -14.57 8.09 4.87
N TRP A 177 -14.56 7.64 3.61
CA TRP A 177 -14.70 8.53 2.45
C TRP A 177 -15.97 9.38 2.52
N LYS A 178 -17.10 8.77 2.90
CA LYS A 178 -18.39 9.46 2.96
C LYS A 178 -18.49 10.46 4.11
N ASN A 179 -17.91 10.14 5.28
CA ASN A 179 -18.11 10.96 6.49
C ASN A 179 -16.94 11.90 6.80
N CYS A 180 -15.70 11.47 6.55
CA CYS A 180 -14.48 12.22 6.82
C CYS A 180 -13.89 12.90 5.57
N GLY A 181 -14.28 12.42 4.37
CA GLY A 181 -13.81 12.93 3.09
C GLY A 181 -12.70 12.09 2.45
N SER A 182 -12.14 12.59 1.35
CA SER A 182 -11.16 11.85 0.56
C SER A 182 -9.83 11.64 1.28
N ILE A 183 -9.35 10.39 1.33
CA ILE A 183 -8.02 10.04 1.83
C ILE A 183 -6.94 10.54 0.86
N SER A 184 -5.98 11.32 1.34
CA SER A 184 -4.80 11.73 0.58
C SER A 184 -3.75 10.61 0.47
N GLU A 185 -2.70 10.84 -0.34
CA GLU A 185 -1.53 9.95 -0.37
C GLU A 185 -0.89 9.81 1.03
N TYR A 186 -0.90 10.87 1.83
CA TYR A 186 -0.48 10.82 3.22
C TYR A 186 -1.39 9.93 4.07
N GLY A 187 -2.71 10.09 3.96
CA GLY A 187 -3.71 9.35 4.73
C GLY A 187 -3.70 7.84 4.46
N MET A 188 -3.11 7.37 3.34
CA MET A 188 -2.90 5.94 3.08
C MET A 188 -2.08 5.24 4.17
N ARG A 189 -1.32 5.98 4.99
CA ARG A 189 -0.62 5.43 6.17
C ARG A 189 -1.56 4.75 7.16
N PHE A 190 -2.83 5.15 7.19
CA PHE A 190 -3.83 4.59 8.11
C PHE A 190 -4.41 3.25 7.62
N ALA A 191 -4.08 2.78 6.41
CA ALA A 191 -4.57 1.50 5.87
C ALA A 191 -4.36 0.33 6.84
N LYS A 192 -3.19 0.26 7.49
CA LYS A 192 -2.89 -0.79 8.48
C LYS A 192 -3.83 -0.77 9.67
N GLU A 193 -4.28 0.42 10.07
CA GLU A 193 -5.16 0.55 11.23
C GLU A 193 -6.58 0.15 10.91
N PHE A 194 -7.09 0.44 9.70
CA PHE A 194 -8.34 -0.14 9.23
C PHE A 194 -8.30 -1.67 9.25
N ASP A 195 -7.20 -2.27 8.81
CA ASP A 195 -7.01 -3.73 8.84
C ASP A 195 -7.00 -4.27 10.28
N LYS A 196 -6.28 -3.61 11.19
CA LYS A 196 -6.30 -3.93 12.63
C LYS A 196 -7.70 -3.83 13.22
N MET A 197 -8.49 -2.82 12.84
CA MET A 197 -9.88 -2.67 13.27
C MET A 197 -10.76 -3.83 12.78
N CYS A 198 -10.51 -4.32 11.56
CA CYS A 198 -11.18 -5.51 11.05
C CYS A 198 -10.77 -6.79 11.80
N ASP A 199 -9.48 -6.96 12.11
CA ASP A 199 -8.97 -8.11 12.86
C ASP A 199 -9.51 -8.22 14.30
N VAL A 200 -9.79 -7.08 14.94
CA VAL A 200 -10.43 -7.03 16.27
C VAL A 200 -11.96 -7.00 16.19
N GLY A 201 -12.53 -7.15 14.99
CA GLY A 201 -13.96 -7.32 14.78
C GLY A 201 -14.80 -6.06 15.01
N VAL A 202 -14.27 -4.88 14.70
CA VAL A 202 -15.10 -3.66 14.61
C VAL A 202 -16.17 -3.86 13.54
N THR A 203 -17.40 -3.46 13.80
CA THR A 203 -18.49 -3.53 12.81
C THR A 203 -18.63 -2.22 12.02
N ASP A 204 -19.27 -2.28 10.86
CA ASP A 204 -19.59 -1.12 10.04
C ASP A 204 -20.37 -0.06 10.83
N ASP A 205 -21.32 -0.47 11.67
CA ASP A 205 -22.12 0.44 12.50
C ASP A 205 -21.27 1.15 13.56
N GLU A 206 -20.34 0.43 14.21
CA GLU A 206 -19.42 1.02 15.18
C GLU A 206 -18.47 2.02 14.50
N PHE A 207 -17.91 1.64 13.35
CA PHE A 207 -17.01 2.48 12.59
C PHE A 207 -17.73 3.73 12.05
N MET A 208 -18.95 3.57 11.55
CA MET A 208 -19.80 4.66 11.09
C MET A 208 -20.12 5.64 12.23
N ALA A 209 -20.54 5.15 13.39
CA ALA A 209 -20.80 6.00 14.55
C ALA A 209 -19.55 6.74 15.06
N ALA A 210 -18.36 6.16 14.88
CA ALA A 210 -17.09 6.81 15.21
C ALA A 210 -16.63 7.84 14.17
N SER A 211 -17.20 7.80 12.95
CA SER A 211 -16.80 8.66 11.82
C SER A 211 -17.72 9.88 11.61
N THR A 212 -18.78 10.02 12.42
CA THR A 212 -19.76 11.13 12.39
C THR A 212 -19.55 12.11 13.53
#